data_AF-A0A5K0W0S6-F1
#
_entry.id   AF-A0A5K0W0S6-F1
#
_cell.length_a   1.000
_cell.length_b   1.000
_cell.length_c   1.000
_cell.angle_alpha   90.00
_cell.angle_beta   90.00
_cell.angle_gamma   90.00
#
_symmetry.space_group_name_H-M   'P 1'
#
loop_
_entity.id
_entity.type
_entity.pdbx_description
1 polymer ?
#
loop_
_entity_poly.entity_id
_entity_poly.type
_entity_poly.pdbx_seq_one_letter_code
_entity_poly.pdbx_strand_id
1 'polypeptide(L)' 'RNRVLIQELSSPPPGSNDLYFPTKHSQSFITQCMACLWKQHWSYWRNPPYTATRFFFTTFTALMFGAIFWNLGMK' A
#
# COMPACT_ATOMS: atom_id res chain seq x y z
N ARG A 1 0.71 15.77 -35.13
CA ARG A 1 1.89 16.24 -34.36
C ARG A 1 2.43 15.15 -33.40
N ASN A 2 1.64 14.66 -32.44
CA ASN A 2 2.13 13.62 -31.49
C ASN A 2 2.60 12.32 -32.16
N ARG A 3 1.88 11.80 -33.17
CA ARG A 3 2.25 10.53 -33.83
C ARG A 3 3.60 10.58 -34.58
N VAL A 4 3.89 11.72 -35.22
CA VAL A 4 5.16 11.94 -35.94
C VAL A 4 6.32 11.99 -34.95
N LEU A 5 6.14 12.74 -33.85
CA LEU A 5 7.14 12.84 -32.79
C LEU A 5 7.42 11.47 -32.12
N ILE A 6 6.38 10.67 -31.88
CA ILE A 6 6.51 9.31 -31.35
C ILE A 6 7.28 8.42 -32.33
N GLN A 7 7.03 8.55 -33.64
CA GLN A 7 7.71 7.75 -34.65
C GLN A 7 9.21 8.10 -34.74
N GLU A 8 9.56 9.39 -34.71
CA GLU A 8 10.96 9.84 -34.66
C GLU A 8 11.70 9.39 -33.40
N LEU A 9 11.03 9.40 -32.24
CA LEU A 9 11.62 9.01 -30.96
C LEU A 9 11.61 7.49 -30.72
N SER A 10 10.84 6.73 -31.49
CA SER A 10 10.75 5.27 -31.36
C SER A 10 12.00 4.55 -31.86
N SER A 11 12.70 5.15 -32.84
CA SER A 11 13.97 4.65 -33.34
C SER A 11 15.12 5.23 -32.51
N PRO A 12 16.01 4.39 -31.96
CA PRO A 12 17.15 4.90 -31.22
C PRO A 12 18.16 5.62 -32.15
N PRO A 13 18.87 6.65 -31.68
CA PRO A 13 19.78 7.44 -32.53
C PRO A 13 20.95 6.61 -33.09
N PRO A 14 21.48 6.95 -34.28
CA PRO A 14 22.67 6.30 -34.81
C PRO A 14 23.85 6.46 -33.83
N GLY A 15 24.45 5.34 -33.42
CA GLY A 15 25.53 5.31 -32.41
C GLY A 15 25.06 5.02 -30.97
N SER A 16 23.76 4.83 -30.74
CA SER A 16 23.28 4.35 -29.44
C SER A 16 23.62 2.87 -29.23
N ASN A 17 24.03 2.51 -28.02
CA ASN A 17 24.15 1.12 -27.60
C ASN A 17 22.83 0.63 -27.00
N ASP A 18 22.61 -0.69 -27.05
CA ASP A 18 21.48 -1.32 -26.39
C ASP A 18 21.49 -1.04 -24.89
N LEU A 19 20.31 -0.84 -24.31
CA LEU A 19 20.17 -0.67 -22.86
C LEU A 19 20.59 -1.96 -22.15
N TYR A 20 21.72 -1.88 -21.45
CA TYR A 20 22.17 -2.95 -20.58
C TYR A 20 21.66 -2.71 -19.15
N PHE A 21 20.87 -3.66 -18.65
CA PHE A 21 20.43 -3.68 -17.26
C PHE A 21 21.23 -4.74 -16.49
N PRO A 22 22.00 -4.35 -15.46
CA PRO A 22 22.81 -5.30 -14.69
C PRO A 22 21.96 -6.31 -13.91
N THR A 23 20.70 -5.99 -13.65
CA THR A 23 19.75 -6.84 -12.94
C THR A 23 18.38 -6.80 -13.62
N LYS A 24 17.65 -7.92 -13.58
CA LYS A 24 16.28 -8.02 -14.10
C LYS A 24 15.31 -7.00 -13.47
N HIS A 25 15.56 -6.63 -12.22
CA HIS A 25 14.75 -5.67 -11.47
C HIS A 25 15.62 -4.53 -10.93
N SER A 26 15.08 -3.30 -10.95
CA SER A 26 15.80 -2.10 -10.50
C SER A 26 16.07 -2.06 -9.00
N GLN A 27 15.33 -2.83 -8.21
CA GLN A 27 15.44 -2.89 -6.76
C GLN A 27 15.30 -4.33 -6.27
N SER A 28 15.92 -4.64 -5.13
CA SER A 28 15.80 -5.95 -4.49
C SER A 28 14.34 -6.28 -4.13
N PHE A 29 14.04 -7.58 -3.99
CA PHE A 29 12.72 -8.04 -3.57
C PHE A 29 12.29 -7.42 -2.22
N ILE A 30 13.20 -7.35 -1.25
CA ILE A 30 12.93 -6.79 0.08
C ILE A 30 12.58 -5.30 -0.02
N THR A 31 13.33 -4.54 -0.82
CA THR A 31 13.06 -3.11 -1.05
C THR A 31 11.67 -2.91 -1.65
N GLN A 32 11.30 -3.70 -2.66
CA GLN A 32 9.97 -3.63 -3.27
C GLN A 32 8.86 -4.03 -2.29
N CYS A 33 9.08 -5.08 -1.49
CA CYS A 33 8.14 -5.51 -0.46
C CYS A 33 7.88 -4.41 0.56
N MET A 34 8.94 -3.78 1.09
CA MET A 34 8.82 -2.67 2.03
C MET A 34 8.11 -1.46 1.42
N ALA A 35 8.40 -1.12 0.15
CA ALA A 35 7.72 -0.05 -0.55
C ALA A 35 6.21 -0.32 -0.72
N CYS A 36 5.84 -1.57 -1.01
CA CYS A 36 4.45 -2.00 -1.10
C CYS A 36 3.74 -1.95 0.26
N LEU A 37 4.39 -2.43 1.32
CA LEU A 37 3.85 -2.36 2.68
C LEU A 37 3.64 -0.91 3.13
N TRP A 38 4.61 -0.03 2.85
CA TRP A 38 4.49 1.40 3.14
C TRP A 38 3.30 2.03 2.41
N LYS A 39 3.16 1.74 1.12
CA LYS A 39 2.03 2.23 0.32
C LYS A 39 0.70 1.72 0.86
N GLN A 40 0.62 0.45 1.24
CA GLN A 40 -0.58 -0.15 1.82
C GLN A 40 -0.91 0.47 3.18
N HIS A 41 0.09 0.71 4.03
CA HIS A 41 -0.07 1.38 5.31
C HIS A 41 -0.65 2.79 5.15
N TRP A 42 -0.07 3.60 4.27
CA TRP A 42 -0.58 4.94 3.98
C TRP A 42 -1.98 4.92 3.37
N SER A 43 -2.26 4.00 2.46
CA SER A 43 -3.60 3.82 1.89
C SER A 43 -4.61 3.44 2.97
N TYR A 44 -4.24 2.55 3.88
CA TYR A 44 -5.07 2.13 5.01
C TYR A 44 -5.43 3.30 5.92
N TRP A 45 -4.46 4.14 6.30
CA TRP A 45 -4.70 5.32 7.13
C TRP A 45 -5.47 6.43 6.41
N ARG A 46 -5.42 6.46 5.07
CA ARG A 46 -6.20 7.40 4.25
C ARG A 46 -7.64 6.97 4.04
N ASN A 47 -8.06 5.82 4.62
CA ASN A 47 -9.45 5.36 4.72
C ASN A 47 -9.98 5.51 6.16
N PRO A 48 -10.21 6.74 6.64
CA PRO A 48 -10.75 6.99 7.98
C PRO A 48 -12.09 6.29 8.29
N PRO A 49 -13.06 6.09 7.38
CA PRO A 49 -14.32 5.44 7.74
C PRO A 49 -14.13 3.98 8.17
N TYR A 50 -13.28 3.21 7.47
CA TYR A 50 -13.02 1.81 7.81
C TYR A 50 -12.38 1.67 9.21
N THR A 51 -11.42 2.55 9.51
CA THR A 51 -10.74 2.56 10.80
C THR A 51 -11.69 2.97 11.93
N ALA A 52 -12.55 3.97 11.70
CA ALA A 52 -13.54 4.42 12.67
C ALA A 52 -14.58 3.33 12.99
N THR A 53 -15.11 2.63 11.97
CA THR A 53 -16.04 1.51 12.17
C THR A 53 -15.41 0.40 13.00
N ARG A 54 -14.13 0.07 12.74
CA ARG A 54 -13.40 -0.94 13.51
C ARG A 54 -13.27 -0.55 14.98
N PHE A 55 -12.85 0.68 15.28
CA PHE A 55 -12.76 1.15 16.67
C PHE A 55 -14.13 1.15 17.35
N PHE A 56 -15.16 1.69 16.70
CA PHE A 56 -16.51 1.72 17.24
C PHE A 56 -17.03 0.33 17.59
N PHE A 57 -16.93 -0.63 16.66
CA PHE A 57 -17.39 -2.00 16.88
C PHE A 57 -16.63 -2.68 18.03
N THR A 58 -15.31 -2.47 18.09
CA THR A 58 -14.47 -3.06 19.14
C THR A 58 -14.81 -2.47 20.51
N THR A 59 -14.97 -1.15 20.61
CA THR A 59 -15.39 -0.47 21.85
C THR A 59 -16.77 -0.90 22.29
N PHE A 60 -17.74 -0.95 21.38
CA PHE A 60 -19.10 -1.37 21.69
C PHE A 60 -19.15 -2.82 22.20
N THR A 61 -18.43 -3.72 21.54
CA THR A 61 -18.34 -5.13 21.95
C THR A 61 -17.70 -5.25 23.33
N ALA A 62 -16.61 -4.53 23.59
CA ALA A 62 -15.95 -4.51 24.90
C ALA A 62 -16.89 -3.98 26.01
N LEU A 63 -17.65 -2.91 25.73
CA LEU A 63 -18.63 -2.37 26.68
C LEU A 63 -19.78 -3.34 26.94
N MET A 64 -20.31 -4.01 25.91
CA MET A 64 -21.36 -5.02 26.06
C MET A 64 -20.90 -6.16 26.97
N PHE A 65 -19.74 -6.74 26.70
CA PHE A 65 -19.19 -7.80 27.54
C PHE A 65 -18.86 -7.30 28.95
N GLY A 66 -18.23 -6.13 29.08
CA GLY A 66 -17.94 -5.52 30.37
C GLY A 66 -19.20 -5.27 31.21
N ALA A 67 -20.29 -4.86 30.57
CA ALA A 67 -21.58 -4.65 31.22
C ALA A 67 -22.28 -5.97 31.60
N ILE A 68 -22.28 -6.97 30.72
CA ILE A 68 -22.87 -8.30 30.99
C ILE A 68 -22.17 -8.99 32.16
N PHE A 69 -20.84 -8.89 32.20
CA PHE A 69 -20.02 -9.47 33.25
C PHE A 69 -19.75 -8.49 34.40
N TRP A 70 -20.47 -7.37 34.46
CA TRP A 70 -20.29 -6.39 35.52
C TRP A 70 -20.67 -7.02 36.86
N ASN A 71 -19.73 -7.01 37.80
CA ASN A 71 -19.85 -7.63 39.14
C ASN A 71 -20.02 -9.15 39.19
N LEU A 72 -19.76 -9.90 38.12
CA LEU A 72 -19.85 -11.38 38.15
C LEU A 72 -18.80 -12.05 39.07
N GLY A 73 -17.83 -11.28 39.57
CA GLY A 73 -16.75 -11.74 40.45
C GLY A 73 -16.75 -11.14 41.86
N MET A 74 -17.79 -10.40 42.27
CA MET A 74 -17.86 -9.95 43.66
C MET A 74 -18.31 -11.11 44.56
N LYS A 75 -17.35 -11.72 45.26
CA LYS A 75 -17.54 -12.61 46.40
C LYS A 75 -16.73 -12.11 47.58
#